data_AF-K1RZN7-F1
#
_entry.id   AF-K1RZN7-F1
#
_cell.length_a   1.000
_cell.length_b   1.000
_cell.length_c   1.000
_cell.angle_alpha   90.00
_cell.angle_beta   90.00
_cell.angle_gamma   90.00
#
_symmetry.space_group_name_H-M   'P 1'
#
loop_
_entity.id
_entity.type
_entity.pdbx_description
1 polymer ?
#
loop_
_entity_poly.entity_id
_entity_poly.type
_entity_poly.pdbx_seq_one_letter_code
_entity_poly.pdbx_strand_id
1 'polypeptide(L)' 'MRAVLQRVSSASVVVNGGDPRTIGPGLMILLGVKDGDDPAIIPKLAAKCAGLRIFADDEGKLNRSAVE' A
#
# COMPACT_ATOMS: atom_id res chain seq x y z
N MET A 1 -10.41 -9.78 -5.74
CA MET A 1 -9.89 -8.49 -5.27
C MET A 1 -8.50 -8.32 -5.86
N ARG A 2 -8.13 -7.12 -6.32
CA ARG A 2 -6.81 -6.82 -6.88
C ARG A 2 -6.26 -5.54 -6.27
N ALA A 3 -4.94 -5.49 -6.06
CA ALA A 3 -4.26 -4.31 -5.53
C ALA A 3 -3.08 -3.94 -6.44
N VAL A 4 -2.94 -2.66 -6.74
CA VAL A 4 -1.73 -2.07 -7.33
C VAL A 4 -1.03 -1.27 -6.26
N LEU A 5 0.23 -1.64 -5.98
CA LEU A 5 1.02 -1.03 -4.91
C LEU A 5 2.05 -0.08 -5.51
N GLN A 6 2.17 1.09 -4.89
CA GLN A 6 3.18 2.09 -5.23
C GLN A 6 3.98 2.41 -3.98
N ARG A 7 5.30 2.18 -4.03
CA ARG A 7 6.22 2.70 -3.03
C ARG A 7 6.39 4.20 -3.25
N VAL A 8 6.14 4.99 -2.22
CA VAL A 8 6.12 6.45 -2.33
C VAL A 8 7.00 7.09 -1.25
N SER A 9 7.61 8.23 -1.58
CA SER A 9 8.19 9.13 -0.57
C SER A 9 7.12 9.96 0.14
N SER A 10 5.99 10.19 -0.52
CA SER A 10 4.76 10.79 0.03
C SER A 10 3.58 10.50 -0.90
N ALA A 11 2.36 10.50 -0.35
CA ALA A 11 1.13 10.48 -1.13
C ALA A 11 0.03 11.26 -0.41
N SER A 12 -0.99 11.69 -1.14
CA SER A 12 -2.13 12.39 -0.56
C SER A 12 -3.42 12.17 -1.33
N VAL A 13 -4.56 12.37 -0.66
CA VAL A 13 -5.87 12.48 -1.28
C VAL A 13 -6.52 13.81 -0.92
N VAL A 14 -7.16 14.43 -1.90
CA VAL A 14 -7.92 15.67 -1.74
C VAL A 14 -9.34 15.41 -2.26
N VAL A 15 -10.34 15.77 -1.45
CA VAL A 15 -11.76 15.64 -1.81
C VAL A 15 -12.35 17.03 -1.94
N ASN A 16 -12.94 17.35 -3.10
CA ASN A 16 -13.62 18.62 -3.36
C ASN A 16 -12.81 19.87 -2.99
N GLY A 17 -11.49 19.84 -3.20
CA GLY A 17 -10.59 20.96 -2.89
C GLY A 17 -10.36 21.22 -1.40
N GLY A 18 -10.79 20.31 -0.51
CA GLY A 18 -10.51 20.39 0.92
C GLY A 18 -9.07 20.06 1.29
N ASP A 19 -8.79 19.99 2.59
CA ASP A 19 -7.45 19.75 3.10
C ASP A 19 -6.90 18.37 2.67
N PRO A 20 -5.63 18.29 2.23
CA PRO A 20 -5.00 17.02 1.87
C PRO A 20 -4.90 16.08 3.07
N ARG A 21 -5.28 14.82 2.87
CA ARG A 21 -4.96 13.73 3.80
C ARG A 21 -3.71 13.04 3.28
N THR A 22 -2.61 13.17 4.02
CA THR A 22 -1.27 12.81 3.55
C THR A 22 -0.70 11.60 4.29
N ILE A 23 0.25 10.95 3.64
CA ILE A 23 1.19 10.03 4.26
C ILE A 23 2.62 10.46 3.89
N GLY A 24 3.57 10.14 4.76
CA GLY A 24 5.01 10.23 4.46
C GLY A 24 5.49 9.04 3.63
N PRO A 25 6.77 8.64 3.78
CA PRO A 25 7.30 7.44 3.13
C PRO A 25 6.45 6.21 3.45
N GLY A 26 6.08 5.42 2.44
CA GLY A 26 5.23 4.25 2.65
C GLY A 26 4.64 3.66 1.37
N LEU A 27 3.43 3.12 1.49
CA LEU A 27 2.68 2.52 0.39
C LEU A 27 1.42 3.31 0.08
N MET A 28 1.23 3.62 -1.20
CA MET A 28 -0.08 3.99 -1.75
C MET A 28 -0.66 2.77 -2.46
N ILE A 29 -1.90 2.39 -2.11
CA ILE A 29 -2.53 1.17 -2.61
C ILE A 29 -3.82 1.54 -3.36
N LEU A 30 -3.86 1.22 -4.65
CA LEU A 30 -5.08 1.26 -5.44
C LEU A 30 -5.77 -0.11 -5.36
N LEU A 31 -6.91 -0.18 -4.68
CA LEU A 31 -7.63 -1.42 -4.42
C LEU A 31 -8.87 -1.52 -5.31
N GLY A 32 -8.95 -2.58 -6.11
CA GLY A 32 -10.11 -2.95 -6.90
C GLY A 32 -10.86 -4.13 -6.27
N VAL A 33 -12.14 -3.92 -5.99
CA VAL A 33 -13.08 -4.94 -5.51
C VAL A 33 -14.14 -5.17 -6.59
N LYS A 34 -14.46 -6.43 -6.88
CA LYS A 34 -15.48 -6.82 -7.85
C LYS A 34 -16.56 -7.67 -7.16
N ASP A 35 -17.79 -7.61 -7.66
CA ASP A 35 -18.84 -8.56 -7.31
C ASP A 35 -18.37 -10.01 -7.45
N GLY A 36 -18.66 -10.82 -6.42
CA GLY A 36 -18.20 -12.21 -6.31
C GLY A 36 -16.81 -12.38 -5.69
N ASP A 37 -16.14 -11.30 -5.28
CA ASP A 37 -14.91 -11.41 -4.48
C ASP A 37 -15.22 -12.01 -3.10
N ASP A 38 -14.48 -13.05 -2.72
CA ASP A 38 -14.60 -13.70 -1.42
C ASP A 38 -13.91 -12.86 -0.33
N PRO A 39 -14.65 -12.39 0.71
CA PRO A 39 -14.07 -11.66 1.84
C PRO A 39 -12.97 -12.43 2.59
N ALA A 40 -12.94 -13.77 2.51
CA ALA A 40 -11.91 -14.58 3.12
C ALA A 40 -10.49 -14.27 2.58
N ILE A 41 -10.37 -13.63 1.41
CA ILE A 41 -9.07 -13.22 0.86
C ILE A 41 -8.47 -11.99 1.56
N ILE A 42 -9.29 -11.20 2.28
CA ILE A 42 -8.89 -9.90 2.82
C ILE A 42 -7.68 -10.00 3.76
N PRO A 43 -7.66 -10.89 4.79
CA PRO A 43 -6.52 -10.98 5.69
C PRO A 43 -5.23 -11.36 4.96
N LYS A 44 -5.33 -12.27 3.98
CA LYS A 44 -4.20 -12.71 3.16
C LYS A 44 -3.67 -11.59 2.26
N LEU A 45 -4.56 -10.83 1.63
CA LEU A 45 -4.16 -9.71 0.77
C LEU A 45 -3.52 -8.58 1.60
N ALA A 46 -4.10 -8.23 2.74
CA ALA A 46 -3.56 -7.23 3.65
C ALA A 46 -2.16 -7.61 4.15
N ALA A 47 -1.98 -8.85 4.62
CA ALA A 47 -0.67 -9.36 5.04
C ALA A 47 0.35 -9.33 3.89
N LYS A 48 -0.07 -9.68 2.67
CA LYS A 48 0.80 -9.63 1.48
C LYS A 48 1.21 -8.20 1.13
N CYS A 49 0.30 -7.24 1.25
CA CYS A 49 0.59 -5.83 0.99
C CYS A 49 1.57 -5.26 2.02
N ALA A 50 1.33 -5.51 3.30
CA ALA A 50 2.17 -5.02 4.40
C ALA A 50 3.57 -5.64 4.38
N GLY A 51 3.68 -6.96 4.11
CA GLY A 51 4.92 -7.72 4.13
C GLY A 51 5.71 -7.73 2.82
N LEU A 52 5.32 -6.96 1.80
CA LEU A 52 6.03 -6.94 0.53
C LEU A 52 7.38 -6.23 0.69
N ARG A 53 8.48 -6.95 0.40
CA ARG A 53 9.85 -6.46 0.59
C ARG A 53 10.29 -5.57 -0.59
N ILE A 54 9.84 -4.33 -0.58
CA ILE A 54 10.11 -3.34 -1.64
C ILE A 54 10.74 -2.04 -1.13
N PHE A 55 11.09 -1.97 0.16
CA PHE A 55 11.81 -0.87 0.78
C PHE A 55 13.30 -1.18 0.91
N ALA A 56 14.12 -0.13 0.81
CA ALA A 56 15.56 -0.25 0.92
C ALA A 56 15.98 -0.56 2.36
N ASP A 57 16.93 -1.47 2.53
CA ASP A 57 17.70 -1.64 3.76
C ASP A 57 18.88 -0.66 3.81
N ASP A 58 19.75 -0.84 4.80
CA ASP A 58 20.90 0.04 5.04
C ASP A 58 21.99 -0.09 3.95
N GLU A 59 21.94 -1.16 3.14
CA GLU A 59 22.80 -1.36 1.96
C GLU A 59 22.13 -0.88 0.65
N GLY A 60 20.93 -0.31 0.73
CA GLY A 60 20.16 0.14 -0.43
C GLY A 60 19.45 -0.99 -1.19
N LYS A 61 19.47 -2.23 -0.69
CA LYS A 61 18.80 -3.39 -1.30
C LYS A 61 17.34 -3.47 -0.87
N LEU A 62 16.48 -3.98 -1.73
CA LEU A 62 15.04 -4.07 -1.45
C LEU A 62 14.72 -5.26 -0.54
N ASN A 63 14.96 -5.11 0.76
CA ASN A 63 14.81 -6.17 1.77
C ASN A 63 13.83 -5.83 2.89
N ARG A 64 13.38 -4.57 3.02
CA ARG A 64 12.42 -4.16 4.04
C ARG A 64 11.01 -4.11 3.47
N SER A 65 10.04 -4.39 4.31
CA SER A 65 8.60 -4.25 4.06
C SER A 65 8.08 -2.96 4.70
N ALA A 66 6.77 -2.70 4.60
CA ALA A 66 6.17 -1.47 5.14
C ALA A 66 6.02 -1.49 6.67
N VAL A 67 6.27 -2.64 7.31
CA VAL A 67 6.13 -2.85 8.76
C VAL A 67 7.48 -2.90 9.49
N GLU A 68 8.58 -2.72 8.75
CA GLU A 68 9.96 -2.68 9.25
C GLU A 68 10.50 -1.25 9.18
#